data_AF-A0A940X4D2-F1
#
_entry.id   AF-A0A940X4D2-F1
#
_cell.length_a   1.000
_cell.length_b   1.000
_cell.length_c   1.000
_cell.angle_alpha   90.00
_cell.angle_beta   90.00
_cell.angle_gamma   90.00
#
_symmetry.space_group_name_H-M   'P 1'
#
loop_
_entity.id
_entity.type
_entity.pdbx_description
1 polymer ?
#
loop_
_entity_poly.entity_id
_entity_poly.type
_entity_poly.pdbx_seq_one_letter_code
_entity_poly.pdbx_strand_id
1 'polypeptide(L)'
;MRTSASHDCAGASRLAALLADDDIDAALDAGLMDFVACAGCEPSAVARIDAARQRIEQAWAARERYRARNARLARIAAEREARRAPVVIEKKPALPPAAAAVLARAKAKAAQRREP
;
A
#
# COMPACT_ATOMS: atom_id res chain seq x y z
N MET A 1 50.59 18.58 -16.15
CA MET A 1 49.95 17.45 -16.87
C MET A 1 48.45 17.56 -16.67
N ARG A 2 47.69 17.89 -17.73
CA ARG A 2 46.24 18.16 -17.67
C ARG A 2 45.56 16.95 -18.32
N THR A 3 44.98 16.07 -17.52
CA THR A 3 44.21 14.91 -18.01
C THR A 3 42.76 15.33 -18.17
N SER A 4 42.33 15.40 -19.42
CA SER A 4 40.99 15.75 -19.87
C SER A 4 39.97 14.76 -19.31
N ALA A 5 39.32 15.13 -18.20
CA ALA A 5 38.03 14.56 -17.86
C ALA A 5 37.11 14.89 -19.04
N SER A 6 36.58 13.89 -19.73
CA SER A 6 35.50 14.07 -20.68
C SER A 6 34.29 14.59 -19.91
N HIS A 7 34.17 15.91 -19.85
CA HIS A 7 33.09 16.66 -19.23
C HIS A 7 31.79 16.33 -19.95
N ASP A 8 30.78 15.80 -19.26
CA ASP A 8 29.49 15.43 -19.85
C ASP A 8 28.57 16.65 -20.10
N CYS A 9 29.16 17.73 -20.60
CA CYS A 9 28.42 18.93 -21.00
C CYS A 9 27.44 18.63 -22.13
N ALA A 10 27.78 17.67 -23.01
CA ALA A 10 26.88 17.21 -24.07
C ALA A 10 25.64 16.50 -23.50
N GLY A 11 25.80 15.66 -22.46
CA GLY A 11 24.69 15.07 -21.72
C GLY A 11 23.80 16.12 -21.07
N ALA A 12 24.40 17.15 -20.46
CA ALA A 12 23.65 18.27 -19.86
C ALA A 12 22.77 19.01 -20.89
N SER A 13 23.33 19.33 -22.07
CA SER A 13 22.57 19.99 -23.14
C SER A 13 21.46 19.10 -23.70
N ARG A 14 21.73 17.79 -23.88
CA ARG A 14 20.73 16.82 -24.34
C ARG A 14 19.57 16.72 -23.35
N LEU A 15 19.86 16.54 -22.06
CA LEU A 15 18.83 16.49 -21.01
C LEU A 15 18.03 17.79 -20.94
N ALA A 16 18.70 18.95 -21.01
CA ALA A 16 18.02 20.25 -20.98
C ALA A 16 17.10 20.49 -22.17
N ALA A 17 17.40 19.91 -23.34
CA ALA A 17 16.53 19.94 -24.52
C ALA A 17 15.29 19.05 -24.33
N LEU A 18 15.48 17.79 -23.91
CA LEU A 18 14.37 16.87 -23.63
C LEU A 18 13.41 17.44 -22.58
N LEU A 19 13.95 18.06 -21.53
CA LEU A 19 13.15 18.75 -20.50
C LEU A 19 12.45 20.02 -21.02
N ALA A 20 12.99 20.68 -22.04
CA ALA A 20 12.33 21.84 -22.65
C ALA A 20 11.16 21.41 -23.55
N ASP A 21 11.25 20.23 -24.16
CA ASP A 21 10.20 19.61 -24.96
C ASP A 21 9.17 18.83 -24.10
N ASP A 22 9.31 18.87 -22.77
CA ASP A 22 8.50 18.12 -21.79
C ASP A 22 8.54 16.59 -21.97
N ASP A 23 9.58 16.08 -22.65
CA ASP A 23 9.80 14.65 -22.86
C ASP A 23 10.53 14.03 -21.66
N ILE A 24 9.78 13.92 -20.57
CA ILE A 24 10.30 13.43 -19.28
C ILE A 24 10.74 11.97 -19.37
N ASP A 25 10.03 11.15 -20.13
CA ASP A 25 10.36 9.73 -20.28
C ASP A 25 11.69 9.56 -21.03
N ALA A 26 11.89 10.26 -22.16
CA ALA A 26 13.17 10.24 -22.86
C ALA A 26 14.30 10.83 -22.01
N ALA A 27 14.02 11.84 -21.16
CA ALA A 27 15.00 12.37 -20.23
C ALA A 27 15.39 11.33 -19.16
N LEU A 28 14.43 10.57 -18.62
CA LEU A 28 14.69 9.48 -17.68
C LEU A 28 15.52 8.37 -18.33
N ASP A 29 15.17 7.94 -19.55
CA ASP A 29 15.94 6.97 -20.32
C ASP A 29 17.35 7.47 -20.65
N ALA A 30 17.51 8.77 -20.80
CA ALA A 30 18.79 9.44 -20.98
C ALA A 30 19.64 9.54 -19.69
N GLY A 31 19.15 9.05 -18.55
CA GLY A 31 19.88 9.07 -17.29
C GLY A 31 19.68 10.34 -16.46
N LEU A 32 18.53 11.02 -16.58
CA LEU A 32 18.22 12.23 -15.81
C LEU A 32 18.50 12.11 -14.30
N MET A 33 18.20 10.96 -13.70
CA MET A 33 18.37 10.74 -12.26
C MET A 33 19.84 10.53 -11.85
N ASP A 34 20.67 10.04 -12.77
CA ASP A 34 22.08 9.70 -12.52
C ASP A 34 23.05 10.79 -13.02
N PHE A 35 22.51 11.87 -13.61
CA PHE A 35 23.31 12.97 -14.14
C PHE A 35 24.15 13.63 -13.04
N VAL A 36 25.44 13.83 -13.35
CA VAL A 36 26.41 14.51 -12.50
C VAL A 36 26.91 15.75 -13.22
N ALA A 37 26.62 16.93 -12.67
CA ALA A 37 27.12 18.19 -13.22
C ALA A 37 28.64 18.28 -13.10
N CYS A 38 29.28 18.85 -14.13
CA CYS A 38 30.70 19.16 -14.11
C CYS A 38 30.94 20.68 -14.19
N ALA A 39 32.14 21.13 -13.89
CA ALA A 39 32.48 22.56 -13.83
C ALA A 39 32.31 23.31 -15.17
N GLY A 40 32.27 22.58 -16.30
CA GLY A 40 32.04 23.15 -17.63
C GLY A 40 30.57 23.13 -18.08
N CYS A 41 29.65 22.60 -17.27
CA CYS A 41 28.23 22.59 -17.62
C CYS A 41 27.66 24.00 -17.54
N GLU A 42 26.77 24.32 -18.49
CA GLU A 42 26.03 25.57 -18.48
C GLU A 42 25.12 25.65 -17.23
N PRO A 43 25.27 26.67 -16.35
CA PRO A 43 24.57 26.70 -15.07
C PRO A 43 23.05 26.66 -15.18
N SER A 44 22.50 27.28 -16.23
CA SER A 44 21.05 27.29 -16.49
C SER A 44 20.52 25.91 -16.88
N ALA A 45 21.31 25.11 -17.60
CA ALA A 45 20.97 23.72 -17.95
C ALA A 45 20.97 22.83 -16.70
N VAL A 46 22.01 22.96 -15.85
CA VAL A 46 22.11 22.21 -14.59
C VAL A 46 20.93 22.54 -13.68
N ALA A 47 20.60 23.82 -13.51
CA ALA A 47 19.46 24.24 -12.68
C ALA A 47 18.12 23.65 -13.16
N ARG A 48 17.91 23.54 -14.49
CA ARG A 48 16.71 22.92 -15.06
C ARG A 48 16.66 21.42 -14.76
N ILE A 49 17.79 20.73 -14.91
CA ILE A 49 17.91 19.30 -14.61
C ILE A 49 17.64 19.04 -13.14
N ASP A 50 18.25 19.79 -12.23
CA ASP A 50 18.05 19.64 -10.79
C ASP A 50 16.59 19.91 -10.38
N ALA A 51 15.97 20.95 -10.94
CA ALA A 51 14.56 21.24 -10.70
C ALA A 51 13.64 20.08 -11.17
N ALA A 52 13.94 19.47 -12.32
CA ALA A 52 13.19 18.32 -12.82
C ALA A 52 13.35 17.10 -11.90
N ARG A 53 14.58 16.77 -11.49
CA ARG A 53 14.87 15.68 -10.55
C ARG A 53 14.09 15.85 -9.24
N GLN A 54 14.16 17.04 -8.65
CA GLN A 54 13.44 17.36 -7.41
C GLN A 54 11.92 17.16 -7.55
N ARG A 55 11.32 17.57 -8.67
CA ARG A 55 9.88 17.37 -8.91
C ARG A 55 9.52 15.89 -9.00
N ILE A 56 10.35 15.09 -9.68
CA ILE A 56 10.15 13.65 -9.83
C ILE A 56 10.25 12.95 -8.47
N GLU A 57 11.30 13.25 -7.69
CA GLU A 57 11.48 12.71 -6.33
C GLU A 57 10.30 13.07 -5.42
N GLN A 58 9.85 14.32 -5.45
CA GLN A 58 8.68 14.77 -4.70
C GLN A 58 7.41 14.02 -5.12
N ALA A 59 7.21 13.78 -6.42
CA ALA A 59 6.08 13.03 -6.93
C ALA A 59 6.12 11.56 -6.47
N TRP A 60 7.29 10.92 -6.50
CA TRP A 60 7.47 9.56 -6.00
C TRP A 60 7.22 9.47 -4.49
N ALA A 61 7.77 10.40 -3.71
CA ALA A 61 7.53 10.48 -2.29
C ALA A 61 6.04 10.69 -1.97
N ALA A 62 5.33 11.50 -2.76
CA ALA A 62 3.89 11.70 -2.62
C ALA A 62 3.10 10.43 -2.91
N ARG A 63 3.45 9.70 -3.98
CA ARG A 63 2.86 8.39 -4.31
C ARG A 63 3.07 7.39 -3.18
N GLU A 64 4.26 7.36 -2.59
CA GLU A 64 4.56 6.44 -1.49
C GLU A 64 3.76 6.77 -0.23
N ARG A 65 3.67 8.05 0.15
CA ARG A 65 2.81 8.49 1.27
C ARG A 65 1.35 8.09 1.07
N TYR A 66 0.85 8.24 -0.16
CA TYR A 66 -0.50 7.85 -0.53
C TYR A 66 -0.72 6.33 -0.37
N ARG A 67 0.20 5.51 -0.91
CA ARG A 67 0.15 4.04 -0.77
C ARG A 67 0.18 3.62 0.70
N ALA A 68 1.10 4.18 1.49
CA ALA A 68 1.19 3.90 2.93
C ALA A 68 -0.10 4.27 3.67
N ARG A 69 -0.72 5.41 3.33
CA ARG A 69 -2.02 5.82 3.90
C ARG A 69 -3.11 4.83 3.55
N ASN A 70 -3.21 4.41 2.29
CA ASN A 70 -4.22 3.44 1.85
C ASN A 70 -4.04 2.09 2.53
N ALA A 71 -2.81 1.59 2.66
CA ALA A 71 -2.53 0.35 3.38
C ALA A 71 -3.00 0.42 4.84
N ARG A 72 -2.75 1.54 5.53
CA ARG A 72 -3.24 1.75 6.90
C ARG A 72 -4.76 1.73 6.98
N LEU A 73 -5.43 2.43 6.06
CA LEU A 73 -6.90 2.47 6.02
C LEU A 73 -7.50 1.11 5.70
N ALA A 74 -6.92 0.36 4.76
CA ALA A 74 -7.35 -0.99 4.43
C ALA A 74 -7.25 -1.93 5.64
N ARG A 75 -6.16 -1.85 6.41
CA ARG A 75 -6.01 -2.60 7.67
C ARG A 75 -7.09 -2.26 8.69
N ILE A 76 -7.36 -0.96 8.91
CA ILE A 76 -8.40 -0.52 9.85
C ILE A 76 -9.79 -0.98 9.37
N ALA A 77 -10.07 -0.91 8.08
CA ALA A 77 -11.32 -1.39 7.49
C ALA A 77 -11.48 -2.91 7.71
N ALA A 78 -10.43 -3.69 7.46
CA ALA A 78 -10.44 -5.14 7.68
C ALA A 78 -10.66 -5.50 9.16
N GLU A 79 -10.01 -4.80 10.10
CA GLU A 79 -10.24 -5.02 11.54
C GLU A 79 -11.69 -4.71 11.93
N ARG A 80 -12.24 -3.61 11.44
CA ARG A 80 -13.64 -3.23 11.71
C ARG A 80 -14.61 -4.25 11.15
N GLU A 81 -14.35 -4.76 9.95
CA GLU A 81 -15.18 -5.81 9.35
C GLU A 81 -15.09 -7.12 10.15
N ALA A 82 -13.89 -7.53 10.57
CA ALA A 82 -13.72 -8.70 11.43
C ALA A 82 -14.46 -8.57 12.77
N ARG A 83 -14.51 -7.35 13.35
CA ARG A 83 -15.31 -7.08 14.56
C ARG A 83 -16.82 -7.10 14.30
N ARG A 84 -17.27 -6.77 13.09
CA ARG A 84 -18.69 -6.80 12.69
C ARG A 84 -19.16 -8.18 12.28
N ALA A 85 -18.24 -9.08 11.92
CA ALA A 85 -18.57 -10.44 11.56
C ALA A 85 -19.42 -11.07 12.69
N PRO A 86 -20.60 -11.62 12.36
CA PRO A 86 -21.51 -12.13 13.37
C PRO A 86 -20.84 -13.27 14.12
N VAL A 87 -20.72 -13.13 15.44
CA VAL A 87 -20.34 -14.25 16.31
C VAL A 87 -21.43 -15.30 16.16
N VAL A 88 -21.12 -16.43 15.55
CA VAL A 88 -22.00 -17.59 15.53
C VAL A 88 -22.07 -18.08 16.97
N ILE A 89 -23.08 -17.63 17.70
CA ILE A 89 -23.37 -18.14 19.04
C ILE A 89 -23.91 -19.56 18.84
N GLU A 90 -23.06 -20.56 19.05
CA GLU A 90 -23.52 -21.93 19.18
C GLU A 90 -24.51 -21.99 20.33
N LYS A 91 -25.79 -22.24 19.99
CA LYS A 91 -26.85 -22.39 20.98
C LYS A 91 -26.57 -23.66 21.77
N LYS A 92 -25.94 -23.51 22.94
CA LYS A 92 -25.85 -24.61 23.90
C LYS A 92 -27.27 -25.04 24.29
N PRO A 93 -27.56 -26.34 24.31
CA PRO A 93 -28.86 -26.82 24.73
C PRO A 93 -29.18 -26.32 26.14
N ALA A 94 -30.41 -25.84 26.34
CA ALA A 94 -30.85 -25.19 27.58
C ALA A 94 -30.80 -26.10 28.81
N LEU A 95 -30.73 -27.42 28.61
CA LEU A 95 -30.62 -28.41 29.67
C LEU A 95 -29.45 -29.37 29.39
N PRO A 96 -28.67 -29.75 30.43
CA PRO A 96 -27.73 -30.86 30.33
C PRO A 96 -28.45 -32.14 29.88
N PRO A 97 -27.80 -33.01 29.07
CA PRO A 97 -28.43 -34.20 28.50
C PRO A 97 -28.96 -35.17 29.57
N ALA A 98 -28.29 -35.25 30.72
CA ALA A 98 -28.75 -36.03 31.86
C ALA A 98 -30.11 -35.55 32.41
N ALA A 99 -30.30 -34.23 32.53
CA ALA A 99 -31.56 -33.66 33.00
C ALA A 99 -32.68 -33.86 31.97
N ALA A 100 -32.39 -33.74 30.67
CA ALA A 100 -33.35 -34.02 29.61
C ALA A 100 -33.81 -35.50 29.63
N ALA A 101 -32.89 -36.43 29.87
CA ALA A 101 -33.20 -37.85 29.99
C ALA A 101 -34.09 -38.16 31.21
N VAL A 102 -33.85 -37.50 32.34
CA VAL A 102 -34.69 -37.67 33.55
C VAL A 102 -36.10 -37.13 33.29
N LEU A 103 -36.23 -35.95 32.67
CA LEU A 103 -37.54 -35.39 32.30
C LEU A 103 -38.30 -36.25 31.30
N ALA A 104 -37.62 -36.83 30.30
CA ALA A 104 -38.23 -37.73 29.34
C ALA A 104 -38.80 -38.99 30.01
N ARG A 105 -38.04 -39.59 30.94
CA ARG A 105 -38.49 -40.74 31.74
C ARG A 105 -39.67 -40.37 32.65
N ALA A 106 -39.63 -39.20 33.28
CA ALA A 106 -40.72 -38.71 34.11
C ALA A 106 -42.01 -38.49 33.30
N LYS A 107 -41.90 -37.89 32.10
CA LYS A 107 -43.03 -37.73 31.17
C LYS A 107 -43.62 -39.07 30.74
N ALA A 108 -42.79 -40.06 30.41
CA ALA A 108 -43.27 -41.40 30.04
C ALA A 108 -44.03 -42.08 31.18
N LYS A 109 -43.51 -42.00 32.42
CA LYS A 109 -44.21 -42.52 33.62
C LYS A 109 -45.53 -41.79 33.88
N ALA A 110 -45.58 -40.48 33.65
CA ALA A 110 -46.80 -39.69 33.83
C ALA A 110 -47.87 -40.02 32.76
N ALA A 111 -47.45 -40.28 31.51
CA ALA A 111 -48.34 -40.73 30.44
C ALA A 111 -48.95 -42.11 30.76
N GLN A 112 -48.12 -43.06 31.19
CA GLN A 112 -48.58 -44.41 31.62
C GLN A 112 -49.54 -44.39 32.81
N ARG A 113 -49.50 -43.35 33.65
CA ARG A 113 -50.45 -43.16 34.77
C ARG A 113 -51.74 -42.45 34.37
N ARG A 114 -51.77 -41.83 33.18
CA ARG A 114 -52.94 -41.11 32.63
C ARG A 114 -53.73 -41.94 31.64
N GLU A 115 -53.16 -43.03 31.14
CA GLU A 115 -53.86 -44.05 30.36
C GLU A 115 -54.58 -44.96 31.36
N PRO A 116 -55.93 -45.05 31.34
CA PRO A 116 -56.71 -45.84 32.29
C PRO A 116 -56.55 -47.36 32.09
#